data_AF-A0A937D800-F1
#
_entry.id   AF-A0A937D800-F1
#
_cell.length_a   1.000
_cell.length_b   1.000
_cell.length_c   1.000
_cell.angle_alpha   90.00
_cell.angle_beta   90.00
_cell.angle_gamma   90.00
#
_symmetry.space_group_name_H-M   'P 1'
#
loop_
_entity.id
_entity.type
_entity.pdbx_description
1 polymer ?
#
loop_
_entity_poly.entity_id
_entity_poly.type
_entity_poly.pdbx_seq_one_letter_code
_entity_poly.pdbx_strand_id
1 'polypeptide(L)'
;MKTEIAFTILFIIGLIFNFFDWPASGIILIISLIPLATIYFFAAFYFFCDKTIKKSNIALSIISGFLLSIVPVGILFKLQNWPGAEVNLLSGIITGVILLPIIWLLKVKASNDLLNYYKSMIIRTTVLTFTAIFFYVI
;
A
#
# COMPACT_ATOMS: atom_id res chain seq x y z
N MET A 1 9.78 2.14 -4.61
CA MET A 1 10.21 2.72 -5.93
C MET A 1 10.50 4.20 -5.79
N LYS A 2 11.18 4.85 -6.75
CA LYS A 2 11.41 6.31 -6.69
C LYS A 2 10.09 7.10 -6.59
N THR A 3 9.05 6.68 -7.32
CA THR A 3 7.70 7.26 -7.28
C THR A 3 7.02 7.10 -5.93
N GLU A 4 7.01 5.88 -5.39
CA GLU A 4 6.49 5.55 -4.05
C GLU A 4 7.16 6.39 -2.95
N ILE A 5 8.48 6.55 -3.01
CA ILE A 5 9.24 7.40 -2.07
C ILE A 5 8.81 8.86 -2.22
N ALA A 6 8.67 9.37 -3.45
CA ALA A 6 8.23 10.74 -3.69
C ALA A 6 6.83 11.02 -3.11
N PHE A 7 5.87 10.14 -3.35
CA PHE A 7 4.52 10.27 -2.79
C PHE A 7 4.50 10.08 -1.27
N THR A 8 5.36 9.22 -0.71
CA THR A 8 5.50 9.06 0.75
C THR A 8 6.06 10.32 1.40
N ILE A 9 7.06 10.96 0.79
CA ILE A 9 7.59 12.24 1.27
C ILE A 9 6.50 13.32 1.22
N LEU A 10 5.76 13.39 0.10
CA LEU A 10 4.66 14.34 -0.04
C LEU A 10 3.55 14.09 1.00
N PHE A 11 3.26 12.82 1.31
CA PHE A 11 2.33 12.44 2.37
C PHE A 11 2.80 12.91 3.75
N ILE A 12 4.08 12.73 4.09
CA ILE A 12 4.65 13.22 5.35
C ILE A 12 4.55 14.75 5.44
N ILE A 13 4.82 15.49 4.35
CA ILE A 13 4.63 16.94 4.30
C ILE A 13 3.16 17.29 4.55
N GLY A 14 2.23 16.58 3.90
CA GLY A 14 0.80 16.75 4.11
C GLY A 14 0.35 16.51 5.55
N LEU A 15 0.90 15.48 6.21
CA LEU A 15 0.64 15.20 7.63
C LEU A 15 1.14 16.33 8.54
N ILE A 16 2.36 16.83 8.31
CA ILE A 16 2.90 17.96 9.08
C ILE A 16 1.98 19.18 8.93
N PHE A 17 1.54 19.47 7.71
CA PHE A 17 0.67 20.62 7.45
C PHE A 17 -0.72 20.44 8.04
N ASN A 18 -1.23 19.21 8.06
CA ASN A 18 -2.49 18.88 8.71
C ASN A 18 -2.39 19.07 10.23
N PHE A 19 -1.26 18.70 10.83
CA PHE A 19 -1.00 18.89 12.27
C PHE A 19 -0.94 20.37 12.69
N PHE A 20 -0.49 21.27 11.79
CA PHE A 20 -0.47 22.72 12.02
C PHE A 20 -1.71 23.45 11.52
N ASP A 21 -2.81 22.74 11.22
CA ASP A 21 -4.07 23.31 10.71
C ASP A 21 -3.91 24.19 9.46
N TRP A 22 -2.91 23.90 8.62
CA TRP A 22 -2.70 24.69 7.41
C TRP A 22 -3.82 24.43 6.39
N PRO A 23 -4.44 25.49 5.82
CA PRO A 23 -5.70 25.39 5.07
C PRO A 23 -5.63 24.54 3.79
N ALA A 24 -4.44 24.25 3.25
CA ALA A 24 -4.26 23.42 2.06
C ALA A 24 -3.69 22.02 2.36
N SER A 25 -3.63 21.61 3.63
CA SER A 25 -3.13 20.29 4.04
C SER A 25 -3.91 19.14 3.39
N GLY A 26 -5.24 19.25 3.30
CA GLY A 26 -6.08 18.24 2.68
C GLY A 26 -5.79 18.02 1.18
N ILE A 27 -5.49 19.09 0.45
CA ILE A 27 -5.14 19.01 -0.98
C ILE A 27 -3.83 18.24 -1.15
N ILE A 28 -2.83 18.50 -0.30
CA ILE A 28 -1.54 17.78 -0.34
C ILE A 28 -1.75 16.29 -0.01
N LEU A 29 -2.57 15.98 0.99
CA LEU A 29 -2.90 14.60 1.34
C LEU A 29 -3.58 13.87 0.17
N ILE A 30 -4.52 14.51 -0.54
CA ILE A 30 -5.17 13.94 -1.73
C ILE A 30 -4.15 13.69 -2.85
N ILE A 31 -3.30 14.68 -3.17
CA ILE A 31 -2.28 14.57 -4.24
C ILE A 31 -1.20 13.54 -3.89
N SER A 32 -0.96 13.27 -2.61
CA SER A 32 -0.03 12.23 -2.19
C SER A 32 -0.61 10.83 -2.24
N LEU A 33 -1.82 10.63 -1.69
CA LEU A 33 -2.39 9.30 -1.45
C LEU A 33 -3.22 8.77 -2.62
N ILE A 34 -3.95 9.62 -3.35
CA ILE A 34 -4.78 9.15 -4.48
C ILE A 34 -3.92 8.62 -5.63
N PRO A 35 -2.91 9.36 -6.14
CA PRO A 35 -2.07 8.83 -7.21
C PRO A 35 -1.34 7.56 -6.79
N LEU A 36 -0.88 7.49 -5.52
CA LEU A 36 -0.25 6.29 -4.98
C LEU A 36 -1.21 5.10 -4.99
N ALA A 37 -2.46 5.29 -4.56
CA ALA A 37 -3.50 4.26 -4.60
C ALA A 37 -3.80 3.80 -6.04
N THR A 38 -3.97 4.74 -6.97
CA THR A 38 -4.25 4.45 -8.39
C THR A 38 -3.10 3.68 -9.04
N ILE A 39 -1.86 4.10 -8.78
CA ILE A 39 -0.64 3.43 -9.25
C ILE A 39 -0.64 1.98 -8.75
N TYR A 40 -0.90 1.76 -7.45
CA TYR A 40 -0.97 0.42 -6.91
C TYR A 40 -2.10 -0.43 -7.49
N PHE A 41 -3.27 0.15 -7.70
CA PHE A 41 -4.41 -0.57 -8.27
C PHE A 41 -4.11 -1.09 -9.68
N PHE A 42 -3.59 -0.23 -10.57
CA PHE A 42 -3.38 -0.60 -11.97
C PHE A 42 -2.06 -1.32 -12.24
N ALA A 43 -1.00 -1.05 -11.47
CA ALA A 43 0.34 -1.48 -11.81
C ALA A 43 1.02 -2.35 -10.75
N ALA A 44 0.30 -2.87 -9.76
CA ALA A 44 0.86 -3.79 -8.76
C ALA A 44 1.62 -4.98 -9.37
N PHE A 45 1.08 -5.65 -10.38
CA PHE A 45 1.75 -6.77 -11.05
C PHE A 45 3.05 -6.36 -11.76
N TYR A 46 3.12 -5.12 -12.26
CA TYR A 46 4.33 -4.56 -12.85
C TYR A 46 5.36 -4.22 -11.77
N PHE A 47 4.94 -3.74 -10.60
CA PHE A 47 5.85 -3.29 -9.54
C PHE A 47 6.49 -4.40 -8.70
N PHE A 48 5.92 -5.61 -8.75
CA PHE A 48 6.54 -6.77 -8.12
C PHE A 48 7.45 -7.52 -9.09
N CYS A 49 7.23 -7.41 -10.41
CA CYS A 49 7.98 -8.17 -11.40
C CYS A 49 9.22 -7.41 -11.89
N ASP A 50 10.40 -7.94 -11.59
CA ASP A 50 11.64 -7.31 -12.05
C ASP A 50 11.84 -7.53 -13.57
N LYS A 51 11.71 -8.76 -14.09
CA LYS A 51 12.02 -9.05 -15.53
C LYS A 51 11.23 -10.19 -16.20
N THR A 52 10.57 -11.08 -15.46
CA THR A 52 9.89 -12.27 -16.02
C THR A 52 8.46 -12.43 -15.52
N ILE A 53 7.55 -11.63 -16.08
CA ILE A 53 6.10 -11.66 -15.76
C ILE A 53 5.54 -13.09 -15.88
N LYS A 54 6.01 -13.87 -16.86
CA LYS A 54 5.53 -15.23 -17.15
C LYS A 54 5.65 -16.23 -16.00
N LYS A 55 6.55 -16.04 -15.03
CA LYS A 55 6.71 -16.96 -13.88
C LYS A 55 6.10 -16.42 -12.58
N SER A 56 5.69 -15.16 -12.57
CA SER A 56 5.11 -14.52 -11.39
C SER A 56 3.68 -14.99 -11.15
N ASN A 57 3.25 -15.02 -9.88
CA ASN A 57 1.87 -15.32 -9.55
C ASN A 57 1.01 -14.05 -9.77
N ILE A 58 0.46 -13.91 -10.97
CA ILE A 58 -0.32 -12.73 -11.39
C ILE A 58 -1.54 -12.51 -10.48
N ALA A 59 -2.24 -13.59 -10.10
CA ALA A 59 -3.40 -13.49 -9.20
C ALA A 59 -2.99 -12.89 -7.84
N LEU A 60 -1.89 -13.38 -7.28
CA LEU A 60 -1.35 -12.86 -6.02
C LEU A 60 -0.92 -11.39 -6.15
N SER A 61 -0.33 -11.00 -7.28
CA SER A 61 0.01 -9.61 -7.60
C SER A 61 -1.23 -8.70 -7.66
N ILE A 62 -2.33 -9.16 -8.25
CA ILE A 62 -3.58 -8.38 -8.35
C ILE A 62 -4.20 -8.20 -6.96
N ILE A 63 -4.32 -9.28 -6.17
CA ILE A 63 -4.91 -9.23 -4.82
C ILE A 63 -4.08 -8.33 -3.90
N SER A 64 -2.76 -8.43 -3.96
CA SER A 64 -1.90 -7.51 -3.20
C SER A 64 -1.96 -6.07 -3.70
N GLY A 65 -2.13 -5.85 -5.01
CA GLY A 65 -2.40 -4.52 -5.55
C GLY A 65 -3.65 -3.88 -4.99
N PHE A 66 -4.71 -4.67 -4.81
CA PHE A 66 -5.93 -4.21 -4.15
C PHE A 66 -5.65 -3.73 -2.72
N LEU A 67 -4.92 -4.53 -1.91
CA LEU A 67 -4.47 -4.09 -0.58
C LEU A 67 -3.64 -2.80 -0.64
N LEU A 68 -2.67 -2.75 -1.55
CA LEU A 68 -1.78 -1.61 -1.67
C LEU A 68 -2.54 -0.32 -2.07
N SER A 69 -3.69 -0.45 -2.73
CA SER A 69 -4.56 0.67 -3.10
C SER A 69 -5.55 1.07 -2.01
N ILE A 70 -6.17 0.12 -1.30
CA ILE A 70 -7.25 0.41 -0.35
C ILE A 70 -6.73 1.07 0.93
N VAL A 71 -5.51 0.74 1.36
CA VAL A 71 -4.90 1.30 2.57
C VAL A 71 -4.65 2.81 2.44
N PRO A 72 -3.97 3.33 1.40
CA PRO A 72 -3.82 4.77 1.20
C PRO A 72 -5.16 5.51 1.14
N VAL A 73 -6.18 4.92 0.51
CA VAL A 73 -7.54 5.48 0.48
C VAL A 73 -8.16 5.54 1.88
N GLY A 74 -8.04 4.45 2.66
CA GLY A 74 -8.52 4.41 4.04
C GLY A 74 -7.83 5.45 4.94
N ILE A 75 -6.51 5.60 4.81
CA ILE A 75 -5.74 6.61 5.55
C ILE A 75 -6.21 8.02 5.17
N LEU A 76 -6.39 8.29 3.89
CA LEU A 76 -6.91 9.58 3.42
C LEU A 76 -8.29 9.86 4.02
N PHE A 77 -9.19 8.88 3.99
CA PHE A 77 -10.54 9.04 4.52
C PHE A 77 -10.51 9.30 6.03
N LYS A 78 -9.63 8.59 6.76
CA LYS A 78 -9.45 8.81 8.20
C LYS A 78 -9.00 10.24 8.50
N LEU A 79 -7.96 10.71 7.81
CA LEU A 79 -7.40 12.06 7.99
C LEU A 79 -8.36 13.18 7.57
N GLN A 80 -9.22 12.93 6.58
CA GLN A 80 -10.22 13.89 6.10
C GLN A 80 -11.56 13.79 6.85
N ASN A 81 -11.69 12.89 7.83
CA ASN A 81 -12.95 12.57 8.52
C ASN A 81 -14.08 12.17 7.56
N TRP A 82 -13.74 11.48 6.47
CA TRP A 82 -14.72 10.98 5.50
C TRP A 82 -15.29 9.63 5.94
N PRO A 83 -16.59 9.39 5.66
CA PRO A 83 -17.23 8.13 6.01
C PRO A 83 -16.60 6.95 5.27
N GLY A 84 -16.50 5.80 5.94
CA GLY A 84 -15.93 4.57 5.36
C GLY A 84 -14.43 4.37 5.60
N ALA A 85 -13.75 5.28 6.30
CA ALA A 85 -12.36 5.13 6.69
C ALA A 85 -12.06 3.78 7.38
N GLU A 86 -12.87 3.44 8.39
CA GLU A 86 -12.71 2.20 9.16
C GLU A 86 -12.87 0.95 8.29
N VAL A 87 -13.86 0.94 7.39
CA VAL A 87 -14.11 -0.19 6.49
C VAL A 87 -12.92 -0.39 5.54
N ASN A 88 -12.39 0.69 4.98
CA ASN A 88 -11.23 0.64 4.09
C ASN A 88 -9.97 0.15 4.82
N LEU A 89 -9.70 0.70 6.01
CA LEU A 89 -8.54 0.33 6.82
C LEU A 89 -8.65 -1.12 7.30
N LEU A 90 -9.81 -1.54 7.83
CA LEU A 90 -10.03 -2.91 8.28
C LEU A 90 -9.90 -3.92 7.14
N SER A 91 -10.45 -3.60 5.96
CA SER A 91 -10.29 -4.44 4.76
C SER A 91 -8.82 -4.61 4.36
N GLY A 92 -8.05 -3.52 4.43
CA GLY A 92 -6.61 -3.54 4.23
C GLY A 92 -5.86 -4.39 5.26
N ILE A 93 -6.21 -4.27 6.55
CA ILE A 93 -5.61 -5.04 7.65
C ILE A 93 -5.90 -6.54 7.48
N ILE A 94 -7.16 -6.92 7.29
CA ILE A 94 -7.56 -8.33 7.11
C ILE A 94 -6.83 -8.92 5.92
N THR A 95 -6.83 -8.21 4.79
CA THR A 95 -6.15 -8.68 3.57
C THR A 95 -4.65 -8.81 3.80
N GLY A 96 -4.03 -7.90 4.55
CA GLY A 96 -2.59 -7.91 4.83
C GLY A 96 -2.17 -9.07 5.71
N VAL A 97 -2.91 -9.27 6.81
CA VAL A 97 -2.69 -10.38 7.75
C VAL A 97 -2.83 -11.74 7.06
N ILE A 98 -3.78 -11.88 6.11
CA ILE A 98 -3.96 -13.11 5.33
C ILE A 98 -2.86 -13.27 4.27
N LEU A 99 -2.50 -12.20 3.56
CA LEU A 99 -1.53 -12.28 2.47
C LEU A 99 -0.11 -12.55 2.96
N LEU A 100 0.32 -11.96 4.07
CA LEU A 100 1.68 -12.13 4.58
C LEU A 100 2.14 -13.60 4.74
N PRO A 101 1.40 -14.49 5.42
CA PRO A 101 1.79 -15.89 5.52
C PRO A 101 1.75 -16.60 4.16
N ILE A 102 0.78 -16.28 3.29
CA ILE A 102 0.69 -16.86 1.94
C ILE A 102 1.94 -16.51 1.12
N ILE A 103 2.30 -15.22 1.09
CA ILE A 103 3.47 -14.73 0.35
C ILE A 103 4.75 -15.36 0.92
N TRP A 104 4.84 -15.49 2.24
CA TRP A 104 5.99 -16.11 2.89
C TRP A 104 6.13 -17.60 2.53
N LEU A 105 5.05 -18.37 2.58
CA LEU A 105 5.04 -19.78 2.20
C LEU A 105 5.43 -19.98 0.73
N LEU A 106 4.95 -19.11 -0.16
CA LEU A 106 5.30 -19.14 -1.57
C LEU A 106 6.76 -18.74 -1.82
N LYS A 107 7.29 -17.78 -1.05
CA LYS A 107 8.71 -17.39 -1.10
C LYS A 107 9.65 -18.54 -0.74
N VAL A 108 9.32 -19.33 0.28
CA VAL A 108 10.15 -20.47 0.72
C VAL A 108 10.29 -21.51 -0.40
N LYS A 109 9.26 -21.66 -1.23
CA LYS A 109 9.24 -22.59 -2.38
C LYS A 109 9.68 -21.94 -3.70
N ALA A 110 10.02 -20.65 -3.68
CA ALA A 110 10.32 -19.89 -4.89
C ALA A 110 11.73 -20.18 -5.40
N SER A 111 11.88 -20.21 -6.72
CA SER A 111 13.17 -20.20 -7.38
C SER A 111 13.90 -18.87 -7.20
N ASN A 112 15.23 -18.87 -7.36
CA ASN A 112 16.08 -17.69 -7.11
C ASN A 112 15.66 -16.44 -7.92
N ASP A 113 15.12 -16.63 -9.12
CA ASP A 113 14.59 -15.56 -9.99
C ASP A 113 13.33 -14.87 -9.43
N LEU A 114 12.60 -15.50 -8.51
CA LEU A 114 11.39 -14.95 -7.89
C LEU A 114 11.60 -14.44 -6.46
N LEU A 115 12.78 -14.62 -5.88
CA LEU A 115 13.05 -14.20 -4.49
C LEU A 115 12.87 -12.68 -4.31
N ASN A 116 13.33 -11.87 -5.27
CA ASN A 116 13.16 -10.42 -5.23
C ASN A 116 11.70 -9.99 -5.36
N TYR A 117 10.92 -10.69 -6.19
CA TYR A 117 9.48 -10.49 -6.34
C TYR A 117 8.78 -10.67 -5.00
N TYR A 118 8.95 -11.83 -4.35
CA TYR A 118 8.31 -12.12 -3.07
C TYR A 118 8.85 -11.24 -1.94
N LYS A 119 10.15 -10.93 -1.91
CA LYS A 119 10.74 -10.03 -0.91
C LYS A 119 10.11 -8.64 -0.98
N SER A 120 10.00 -8.08 -2.19
CA SER A 120 9.42 -6.75 -2.39
C SER A 120 7.94 -6.71 -2.01
N MET A 121 7.23 -7.81 -2.25
CA MET A 121 5.83 -7.97 -1.88
C MET A 121 5.65 -8.03 -0.37
N ILE A 122 6.43 -8.86 0.35
CA ILE A 122 6.41 -8.94 1.82
C ILE A 122 6.68 -7.58 2.45
N ILE A 123 7.71 -6.87 2.00
CA ILE A 123 8.10 -5.58 2.59
C ILE A 123 6.94 -4.58 2.49
N ARG A 124 6.35 -4.41 1.30
CA ARG A 124 5.26 -3.43 1.10
C ARG A 124 3.99 -3.83 1.84
N THR A 125 3.60 -5.10 1.79
CA THR A 125 2.43 -5.58 2.53
C THR A 125 2.62 -5.40 4.04
N THR A 126 3.82 -5.68 4.57
CA THR A 126 4.11 -5.50 6.00
C THR A 126 4.01 -4.03 6.40
N VAL A 127 4.71 -3.15 5.68
CA VAL A 127 4.69 -1.70 5.97
C VAL A 127 3.27 -1.16 5.93
N LEU A 128 2.50 -1.42 4.86
CA LEU A 128 1.14 -0.90 4.78
C LEU A 128 0.19 -1.53 5.80
N THR A 129 0.36 -2.80 6.17
CA THR A 129 -0.48 -3.43 7.21
C THR A 129 -0.26 -2.76 8.56
N PHE A 130 1.00 -2.52 8.94
CA PHE A 130 1.29 -1.79 10.19
C PHE A 130 0.79 -0.35 10.16
N THR A 131 0.99 0.36 9.04
CA THR A 131 0.47 1.72 8.89
C THR A 131 -1.06 1.75 8.96
N ALA A 132 -1.75 0.77 8.36
CA ALA A 132 -3.20 0.67 8.44
C ALA A 132 -3.68 0.42 9.87
N ILE A 133 -3.02 -0.47 10.62
CA ILE A 133 -3.31 -0.71 12.04
C ILE A 133 -3.15 0.58 12.85
N PHE A 134 -2.05 1.30 12.65
CA PHE A 134 -1.80 2.57 13.34
C PHE A 134 -2.94 3.57 13.11
N PHE A 135 -3.31 3.83 11.85
CA PHE A 135 -4.39 4.77 11.50
C PHE A 135 -5.79 4.28 11.86
N TYR A 136 -5.99 2.97 12.06
CA TYR A 136 -7.26 2.43 12.51
C TYR A 136 -7.50 2.71 14.00
N VAL A 137 -6.44 2.69 14.81
CA VAL A 137 -6.51 2.82 16.28
C VAL A 137 -6.59 4.28 16.73
N ILE A 138 -5.88 5.19 16.06
CA ILE A 138 -5.96 6.65 16.33
C ILE A 138 -7.21 7.25 15.71
#